data_AF-A0A0C2M1D8-F1
#
_entry.id   AF-A0A0C2M1D8-F1
#
_cell.length_a   1.000
_cell.length_b   1.000
_cell.length_c   1.000
_cell.angle_alpha   90.00
_cell.angle_beta   90.00
_cell.angle_gamma   90.00
#
_symmetry.space_group_name_H-M   'P 1'
#
loop_
_entity.id
_entity.type
_entity.pdbx_description
1 polymer ?
#
loop_
_entity_poly.entity_id
_entity_poly.type
_entity_poly.pdbx_seq_one_letter_code
_entity_poly.pdbx_strand_id
1 'polypeptide(L)'
;MLDELFRKPFLLKADPSEKSYPSAKTIEDMFSNLVCIIGFHTNFFLPMIKERVESWTEDSEIGDIFTKLAPLFNLYTIYCQSYDNCSGIITNIAKKFPKFAADLNNIEKKKECKNLRLTHHMLDLIQRIPRYNLMLNEILKHSEPQSAKYENIKNALNLMSAAAHKANDRLTESFNDYIICCVKQSSSKYRKKAEFEFSTVGLLKDPDDKIPTAFGISNLNELMILKSATLEDKNSWIDEISNVISTHDASSTESNTVSLHTVMVSLVSVRPNEKAEWIQKQLTLTSENKIMIVDQSKVLPV
;
A
#
# COMPACT_ATOMS: atom_id res chain seq x y z
N MET A 1 10.17 -14.12 -5.30
CA MET A 1 10.27 -15.26 -4.36
C MET A 1 9.02 -15.38 -3.49
N LEU A 2 8.73 -14.42 -2.60
CA LEU A 2 7.57 -14.47 -1.69
C LEU A 2 6.23 -14.70 -2.42
N ASP A 3 5.99 -13.98 -3.50
CA ASP A 3 4.75 -14.11 -4.28
C ASP A 3 4.64 -15.48 -4.97
N GLU A 4 5.65 -15.85 -5.76
CA GLU A 4 5.65 -17.08 -6.56
C GLU A 4 5.77 -18.37 -5.74
N LEU A 5 6.56 -18.39 -4.67
CA LEU A 5 6.79 -19.60 -3.89
C LEU A 5 5.79 -19.79 -2.76
N PHE A 6 5.22 -18.72 -2.22
CA PHE A 6 4.33 -18.79 -1.05
C PHE A 6 2.94 -18.27 -1.36
N ARG A 7 2.76 -16.97 -1.64
CA ARG A 7 1.43 -16.34 -1.73
C ARG A 7 0.55 -17.01 -2.80
N LYS A 8 1.01 -17.07 -4.05
CA LYS A 8 0.26 -17.66 -5.17
C LYS A 8 -0.06 -19.15 -4.94
N PRO A 9 0.90 -20.02 -4.57
CA PRO A 9 0.59 -21.41 -4.26
C PRO A 9 -0.43 -21.60 -3.13
N PHE A 10 -0.39 -20.77 -2.09
CA PHE A 10 -1.38 -20.84 -1.03
C PHE A 10 -2.77 -20.40 -1.51
N LEU A 11 -2.87 -19.32 -2.29
CA LEU A 11 -4.14 -18.85 -2.85
C LEU A 11 -4.77 -19.88 -3.78
N LEU A 12 -3.98 -20.55 -4.62
CA LEU A 12 -4.47 -21.61 -5.50
C LEU A 12 -5.09 -22.80 -4.74
N LYS A 13 -4.64 -23.03 -3.50
CA LYS A 13 -5.16 -24.08 -2.61
C LYS A 13 -6.32 -23.62 -1.73
N ALA A 14 -6.64 -22.33 -1.75
CA ALA A 14 -7.65 -21.71 -0.89
C ALA A 14 -9.08 -21.90 -1.46
N ASP A 15 -9.53 -23.15 -1.57
CA ASP A 15 -10.86 -23.47 -2.08
C ASP A 15 -11.95 -23.02 -1.07
N PRO A 16 -12.92 -22.18 -1.47
CA PRO A 16 -14.02 -21.74 -0.61
C PRO A 16 -14.87 -22.88 -0.04
N SER A 17 -14.90 -24.04 -0.69
CA SER A 17 -15.63 -25.24 -0.25
C SER A 17 -14.85 -26.08 0.76
N GLU A 18 -13.52 -25.93 0.81
CA GLU A 18 -12.64 -26.73 1.67
C GLU A 18 -12.34 -26.00 3.00
N LYS A 19 -13.06 -26.38 4.06
CA LYS A 19 -12.85 -25.79 5.40
C LYS A 19 -11.54 -26.21 6.09
N SER A 20 -10.78 -27.15 5.52
CA SER A 20 -9.50 -27.62 6.09
C SER A 20 -8.28 -26.80 5.65
N TYR A 21 -8.48 -25.74 4.87
CA TYR A 21 -7.44 -24.82 4.44
C TYR A 21 -7.86 -23.36 4.76
N PRO A 22 -6.92 -22.43 5.01
CA PRO A 22 -7.26 -21.02 5.18
C PRO A 22 -7.92 -20.41 3.95
N SER A 23 -8.83 -19.45 4.19
CA SER A 23 -9.50 -18.72 3.10
C SER A 23 -8.54 -17.83 2.32
N ALA A 24 -8.88 -17.51 1.07
CA ALA A 24 -8.09 -16.60 0.23
C ALA A 24 -7.85 -15.25 0.94
N LYS A 25 -8.88 -14.69 1.58
CA LYS A 25 -8.74 -13.44 2.35
C LYS A 25 -7.72 -13.56 3.47
N THR A 26 -7.76 -14.66 4.23
CA THR A 26 -6.80 -14.92 5.30
C THR A 26 -5.37 -15.05 4.78
N ILE A 27 -5.19 -15.64 3.60
CA ILE A 27 -3.87 -15.74 2.96
C ILE A 27 -3.39 -14.36 2.52
N GLU A 28 -4.22 -13.53 1.89
CA GLU A 28 -3.83 -12.16 1.54
C GLU A 28 -3.42 -11.35 2.78
N ASP A 29 -4.14 -11.52 3.89
CA ASP A 29 -3.83 -10.85 5.16
C ASP A 29 -2.46 -11.28 5.74
N MET A 30 -1.89 -12.43 5.34
CA MET A 30 -0.54 -12.85 5.73
C MET A 30 0.57 -12.06 5.03
N PHE A 31 0.29 -11.40 3.91
CA PHE A 31 1.32 -10.76 3.09
C PHE A 31 1.16 -9.23 3.00
N SER A 32 0.15 -8.65 3.67
CA SER A 32 -0.12 -7.20 3.66
C SER A 32 -0.13 -6.65 2.22
N ASN A 33 0.50 -5.51 1.97
CA ASN A 33 0.61 -4.85 0.67
C ASN A 33 1.77 -5.38 -0.21
N LEU A 34 2.19 -6.64 -0.05
CA LEU A 34 3.28 -7.25 -0.83
C LEU A 34 3.10 -7.09 -2.34
N VAL A 35 1.90 -7.35 -2.85
CA VAL A 35 1.58 -7.27 -4.29
C VAL A 35 1.86 -5.86 -4.83
N CYS A 36 1.59 -4.85 -4.01
CA CYS A 36 1.76 -3.46 -4.38
C CYS A 36 3.23 -3.06 -4.41
N ILE A 37 4.02 -3.55 -3.46
CA ILE A 37 5.48 -3.39 -3.49
C ILE A 37 6.05 -4.06 -4.74
N ILE A 38 5.57 -5.26 -5.09
CA ILE A 38 5.99 -5.94 -6.32
C ILE A 38 5.62 -5.09 -7.54
N GLY A 39 4.37 -4.64 -7.65
CA GLY A 39 3.91 -3.80 -8.77
C GLY A 39 4.71 -2.51 -8.91
N PHE A 40 5.02 -1.84 -7.80
CA PHE A 40 5.92 -0.67 -7.78
C PHE A 40 7.28 -1.01 -8.40
N HIS A 41 7.90 -2.11 -7.96
CA HIS A 41 9.21 -2.50 -8.45
C HIS A 41 9.20 -2.96 -9.90
N THR A 42 8.21 -3.74 -10.32
CA THR A 42 8.15 -4.32 -11.66
C THR A 42 7.74 -3.30 -12.72
N ASN A 43 6.82 -2.39 -12.39
CA ASN A 43 6.18 -1.53 -13.38
C ASN A 43 6.81 -0.13 -13.46
N PHE A 44 7.49 0.32 -12.39
CA PHE A 44 8.04 1.68 -12.33
C PHE A 44 9.54 1.67 -12.05
N PHE A 45 9.95 1.14 -10.90
CA PHE A 45 11.34 1.27 -10.44
C PHE A 45 12.32 0.54 -11.36
N LEU A 46 12.08 -0.75 -11.64
CA LEU A 46 12.99 -1.55 -12.46
C LEU A 46 13.07 -1.07 -13.92
N PRO A 47 11.97 -0.76 -14.63
CA PRO A 47 12.04 -0.21 -15.98
C PRO A 47 12.87 1.09 -16.06
N MET A 48 12.65 2.04 -15.14
CA MET A 48 13.39 3.30 -15.10
C MET A 48 14.89 3.09 -14.85
N ILE A 49 15.24 2.18 -13.94
CA ILE A 49 16.65 1.85 -13.67
C ILE A 49 17.29 1.15 -14.88
N LYS A 50 16.58 0.21 -15.53
CA LYS A 50 17.09 -0.47 -16.72
C LYS A 50 17.38 0.49 -17.86
N GLU A 51 16.43 1.37 -18.18
CA GLU A 51 16.60 2.38 -19.23
C GLU A 51 17.81 3.29 -18.95
N ARG A 52 17.98 3.72 -17.69
CA ARG A 52 19.12 4.53 -17.24
C ARG A 52 20.44 3.78 -17.40
N VAL A 53 20.49 2.50 -17.07
CA VAL A 53 21.70 1.67 -17.17
C VAL A 53 22.05 1.33 -18.62
N GLU A 54 21.05 1.07 -19.46
CA GLU A 54 21.25 0.77 -20.89
C GLU A 54 21.82 1.95 -21.67
N SER A 55 21.52 3.18 -21.23
CA SER A 55 21.97 4.43 -21.86
C SER A 55 22.97 5.22 -21.01
N TRP A 56 23.77 4.53 -20.18
CA TRP A 56 24.65 5.17 -19.21
C TRP A 56 25.75 6.02 -19.87
N THR A 57 25.88 7.26 -19.41
CA THR A 57 26.91 8.24 -19.81
C THR A 57 27.60 8.82 -18.57
N GLU A 58 28.66 9.61 -18.74
CA GLU A 58 29.32 10.31 -17.62
C GLU A 58 28.35 11.24 -16.87
N ASP A 59 27.30 11.73 -17.55
CA ASP A 59 26.26 12.58 -16.98
C ASP A 59 25.07 11.84 -16.37
N SER A 60 25.03 10.52 -16.48
CA SER A 60 24.00 9.70 -15.86
C SER A 60 24.16 9.64 -14.35
N GLU A 61 23.04 9.69 -13.64
CA GLU A 61 22.96 9.43 -12.21
C GLU A 61 21.78 8.51 -11.90
N ILE A 62 21.40 8.34 -10.64
CA ILE A 62 20.14 7.65 -10.27
C ILE A 62 19.34 8.42 -9.22
N GLY A 63 19.88 9.51 -8.67
CA GLY A 63 19.26 10.27 -7.57
C GLY A 63 17.92 10.88 -7.95
N ASP A 64 17.78 11.31 -9.19
CA ASP A 64 16.53 11.81 -9.78
C ASP A 64 15.42 10.74 -9.79
N ILE A 65 15.75 9.49 -10.12
CA ILE A 65 14.80 8.37 -10.13
C ILE A 65 14.32 8.09 -8.71
N PHE A 66 15.23 8.03 -7.74
CA PHE A 66 14.88 7.83 -6.34
C PHE A 66 14.06 8.99 -5.77
N THR A 67 14.42 10.23 -6.10
CA THR A 67 13.67 11.43 -5.69
C THR A 67 12.25 11.40 -6.27
N LYS A 68 12.11 11.12 -7.57
CA LYS A 68 10.82 11.04 -8.25
C LYS A 68 9.91 9.96 -7.65
N LEU A 69 10.49 8.83 -7.26
CA LEU A 69 9.75 7.67 -6.73
C LEU A 69 9.73 7.60 -5.20
N ALA A 70 10.32 8.58 -4.50
CA ALA A 70 10.38 8.63 -3.04
C ALA A 70 9.01 8.41 -2.37
N PRO A 71 7.90 9.02 -2.82
CA PRO A 71 6.59 8.78 -2.22
C PRO A 71 6.18 7.31 -2.26
N LEU A 72 6.47 6.58 -3.35
CA LEU A 72 6.13 5.17 -3.49
C LEU A 72 6.94 4.26 -2.57
N PHE A 73 8.08 4.71 -2.05
CA PHE A 73 8.80 3.93 -1.04
C PHE A 73 8.09 3.90 0.31
N ASN A 74 7.09 4.76 0.57
CA ASN A 74 6.23 4.66 1.74
C ASN A 74 5.38 3.36 1.75
N LEU A 75 5.29 2.64 0.63
CA LEU A 75 4.74 1.28 0.61
C LEU A 75 5.46 0.35 1.59
N TYR A 76 6.76 0.58 1.83
CA TYR A 76 7.53 -0.19 2.80
C TYR A 76 7.17 0.13 4.23
N THR A 77 6.78 1.38 4.53
CA THR A 77 6.30 1.78 5.86
C THR A 77 5.08 0.94 6.28
N ILE A 78 4.09 0.81 5.40
CA ILE A 78 2.88 0.00 5.63
C ILE A 78 3.25 -1.47 5.87
N TYR A 79 4.18 -1.99 5.06
CA TYR A 79 4.62 -3.38 5.16
C TYR A 79 5.34 -3.65 6.49
N CYS A 80 6.26 -2.76 6.88
CA CYS A 80 6.97 -2.84 8.16
C CYS A 80 6.00 -2.82 9.34
N GLN A 81 5.00 -1.93 9.32
CA GLN A 81 3.98 -1.83 10.36
C GLN A 81 3.09 -3.07 10.45
N SER A 82 2.82 -3.71 9.31
CA SER A 82 1.98 -4.91 9.27
C SER A 82 2.75 -6.19 9.64
N TYR A 83 4.09 -6.15 9.70
CA TYR A 83 4.93 -7.34 9.78
C TYR A 83 4.59 -8.24 10.98
N ASP A 84 4.49 -7.67 12.19
CA ASP A 84 4.22 -8.45 13.40
C ASP A 84 2.83 -9.10 13.37
N ASN A 85 1.83 -8.37 12.88
CA ASN A 85 0.49 -8.89 12.69
C ASN A 85 0.49 -10.04 11.67
N CYS A 86 1.11 -9.86 10.51
CA CYS A 86 1.21 -10.89 9.47
C CYS A 86 1.95 -12.15 9.99
N SER A 87 3.06 -11.97 10.70
CA SER A 87 3.81 -13.06 11.34
C SER A 87 2.95 -13.82 12.38
N GLY A 88 2.15 -13.08 13.15
CA GLY A 88 1.17 -13.65 14.08
C GLY A 88 0.08 -14.45 13.38
N ILE A 89 -0.48 -13.93 12.28
CA ILE A 89 -1.47 -14.63 11.45
C ILE A 89 -0.88 -15.94 10.92
N ILE A 90 0.31 -15.92 10.32
CA ILE A 90 0.98 -17.12 9.78
C ILE A 90 1.14 -18.17 10.89
N THR A 91 1.60 -17.76 12.07
CA THR A 91 1.80 -18.66 13.21
C THR A 91 0.48 -19.29 13.66
N ASN A 92 -0.58 -18.49 13.77
CA ASN A 92 -1.90 -18.96 14.20
C ASN A 92 -2.55 -19.88 13.16
N ILE A 93 -2.39 -19.56 11.88
CA ILE A 93 -2.95 -20.36 10.78
C ILE A 93 -2.20 -21.69 10.64
N ALA A 94 -0.88 -21.71 10.79
CA ALA A 94 -0.10 -22.95 10.84
C ALA A 94 -0.52 -23.87 12.00
N LYS A 95 -0.86 -23.32 13.17
CA LYS A 95 -1.41 -24.11 14.28
C LYS A 95 -2.81 -24.66 13.99
N LYS A 96 -3.66 -23.83 13.37
CA LYS A 96 -5.07 -24.16 13.13
C LYS A 96 -5.28 -25.13 11.96
N PHE A 97 -4.43 -25.06 10.94
CA PHE A 97 -4.61 -25.81 9.69
C PHE A 97 -3.39 -26.69 9.40
N PRO A 98 -3.41 -27.99 9.78
CA PRO A 98 -2.29 -28.90 9.57
C PRO A 98 -1.87 -29.07 8.11
N LYS A 99 -2.83 -29.02 7.17
CA LYS A 99 -2.56 -29.06 5.72
C LYS A 99 -1.70 -27.86 5.28
N PHE A 100 -2.10 -26.65 5.69
CA PHE A 100 -1.31 -25.43 5.44
C PHE A 100 0.07 -25.52 6.08
N ALA A 101 0.18 -26.00 7.32
CA ALA A 101 1.47 -26.14 7.99
C ALA A 101 2.41 -27.12 7.26
N ALA A 102 1.89 -28.23 6.75
CA ALA A 102 2.65 -29.18 5.94
C ALA A 102 3.11 -28.53 4.62
N ASP A 103 2.24 -27.80 3.94
CA ASP A 103 2.57 -27.09 2.72
C ASP A 103 3.62 -25.99 2.93
N LEU A 104 3.48 -25.20 4.00
CA LEU A 104 4.47 -24.21 4.39
C LEU A 104 5.84 -24.84 4.62
N ASN A 105 5.91 -25.92 5.41
CA ASN A 105 7.15 -26.65 5.67
C ASN A 105 7.77 -27.24 4.38
N ASN A 106 6.94 -27.77 3.48
CA ASN A 106 7.39 -28.29 2.19
C ASN A 106 8.01 -27.20 1.31
N ILE A 107 7.41 -25.99 1.30
CA ILE A 107 7.96 -24.86 0.57
C ILE A 107 9.27 -24.38 1.22
N GLU A 108 9.33 -24.22 2.55
CA GLU A 108 10.52 -23.75 3.28
C GLU A 108 11.73 -24.68 3.11
N LYS A 109 11.52 -25.97 2.83
CA LYS A 109 12.57 -26.95 2.51
C LYS A 109 13.09 -26.87 1.07
N LYS A 110 12.47 -26.09 0.19
CA LYS A 110 12.95 -25.90 -1.17
C LYS A 110 14.32 -25.20 -1.14
N LYS A 111 15.19 -25.52 -2.10
CA LYS A 111 16.56 -24.96 -2.16
C LYS A 111 16.55 -23.44 -2.27
N GLU A 112 15.56 -22.90 -2.97
CA GLU A 112 15.30 -21.48 -3.18
C GLU A 112 15.08 -20.73 -1.86
N CYS A 113 14.54 -21.40 -0.85
CA CYS A 113 14.29 -20.83 0.47
C CYS A 113 15.53 -20.85 1.38
N LYS A 114 16.63 -21.50 0.99
CA LYS A 114 17.91 -21.55 1.73
C LYS A 114 17.73 -21.96 3.21
N ASN A 115 16.79 -22.86 3.50
CA ASN A 115 16.42 -23.29 4.86
C ASN A 115 15.92 -22.15 5.79
N LEU A 116 15.51 -21.01 5.21
CA LEU A 116 14.90 -19.90 5.95
C LEU A 116 13.39 -20.03 5.93
N ARG A 117 12.76 -19.65 7.05
CA ARG A 117 11.30 -19.65 7.17
C ARG A 117 10.68 -18.51 6.37
N LEU A 118 9.39 -18.61 6.04
CA LEU A 118 8.62 -17.57 5.36
C LEU A 118 8.81 -16.19 6.01
N THR A 119 8.69 -16.11 7.34
CA THR A 119 8.83 -14.84 8.08
C THR A 119 10.21 -14.20 7.92
N HIS A 120 11.27 -14.99 7.72
CA HIS A 120 12.61 -14.45 7.45
C HIS A 120 12.68 -13.83 6.05
N HIS A 121 12.10 -14.48 5.04
CA HIS A 121 12.01 -13.92 3.69
C HIS A 121 11.15 -12.65 3.65
N MET A 122 10.13 -12.56 4.50
CA MET A 122 9.35 -11.32 4.67
C MET A 122 10.23 -10.18 5.23
N LEU A 123 11.16 -10.50 6.13
CA LEU A 123 12.13 -9.53 6.67
C LEU A 123 13.06 -8.95 5.60
N ASP A 124 13.38 -9.69 4.53
CA ASP A 124 14.23 -9.19 3.45
C ASP A 124 13.65 -7.96 2.74
N LEU A 125 12.32 -7.81 2.71
CA LEU A 125 11.66 -6.62 2.19
C LEU A 125 11.89 -5.40 3.08
N ILE A 126 11.84 -5.58 4.40
CA ILE A 126 12.10 -4.51 5.38
C ILE A 126 13.54 -4.00 5.23
N GLN A 127 14.49 -4.91 5.00
CA GLN A 127 15.90 -4.56 4.83
C GLN A 127 16.22 -3.84 3.53
N ARG A 128 15.26 -3.74 2.58
CA ARG A 128 15.52 -3.16 1.27
C ARG A 128 15.74 -1.65 1.32
N ILE A 129 14.99 -0.92 2.15
CA ILE A 129 15.15 0.53 2.31
C ILE A 129 16.52 0.88 2.94
N PRO A 130 16.94 0.26 4.05
CA PRO A 130 18.29 0.47 4.58
C PRO A 130 19.40 0.21 3.55
N ARG A 131 19.28 -0.84 2.73
CA ARG A 131 20.26 -1.13 1.67
C ARG A 131 20.32 -0.03 0.61
N TYR A 132 19.19 0.58 0.24
CA TYR A 132 19.20 1.74 -0.66
C TYR A 132 19.85 2.97 -0.02
N ASN A 133 19.61 3.22 1.27
CA ASN A 133 20.31 4.31 1.99
C ASN A 133 21.82 4.09 2.00
N LEU A 134 22.29 2.87 2.26
CA LEU A 134 23.71 2.54 2.21
C LEU A 134 24.30 2.75 0.81
N MET A 135 23.59 2.30 -0.23
CA MET A 135 24.01 2.46 -1.63
C MET A 135 24.08 3.94 -2.04
N LEU A 136 23.04 4.72 -1.77
CA LEU A 136 23.00 6.15 -2.12
C LEU A 136 24.06 6.94 -1.35
N ASN A 137 24.27 6.61 -0.07
CA ASN A 137 25.34 7.21 0.73
C ASN A 137 26.73 6.88 0.16
N GLU A 138 26.94 5.65 -0.31
CA GLU A 138 28.21 5.26 -0.93
C GLU A 138 28.45 5.99 -2.25
N ILE A 139 27.41 6.18 -3.07
CA ILE A 139 27.47 7.01 -4.29
C ILE A 139 27.81 8.45 -3.92
N LEU A 140 27.14 9.02 -2.91
CA LEU A 140 27.34 10.41 -2.49
C LEU A 140 28.81 10.70 -2.09
N LYS A 141 29.46 9.77 -1.38
CA LYS A 141 30.88 9.89 -0.98
C LYS A 141 31.85 9.97 -2.15
N HIS A 142 31.47 9.40 -3.30
CA HIS A 142 32.29 9.36 -4.52
C HIS A 142 31.86 10.41 -5.56
N SER A 143 30.82 11.19 -5.26
CA SER A 143 30.36 12.28 -6.12
C SER A 143 31.14 13.57 -5.84
N GLU A 144 31.38 14.38 -6.87
CA GLU A 144 32.01 15.68 -6.73
C GLU A 144 31.15 16.63 -5.88
N PRO A 145 31.68 17.18 -4.76
CA PRO A 145 30.92 18.09 -3.91
C PRO A 145 30.35 19.28 -4.69
N GLN A 146 29.12 19.68 -4.37
CA GLN A 146 28.41 20.82 -4.99
C GLN A 146 28.07 20.65 -6.48
N SER A 147 28.31 19.48 -7.08
CA SER A 147 27.76 19.16 -8.40
C SER A 147 26.24 18.95 -8.34
N ALA A 148 25.55 19.11 -9.47
CA ALA A 148 24.11 18.82 -9.56
C ALA A 148 23.78 17.38 -9.15
N LYS A 149 24.63 16.42 -9.55
CA LYS A 149 24.51 14.99 -9.19
C LYS A 149 24.65 14.78 -7.68
N TYR A 150 25.57 15.50 -7.04
CA TYR A 150 25.74 15.44 -5.59
C TYR A 150 24.48 15.88 -4.85
N GLU A 151 23.90 17.03 -5.22
CA GLU A 151 22.68 17.51 -4.57
C GLU A 151 21.47 16.60 -4.85
N ASN A 152 21.36 16.03 -6.05
CA ASN A 152 20.29 15.09 -6.39
C ASN A 152 20.38 13.78 -5.59
N ILE A 153 21.59 13.19 -5.46
CA ILE A 153 21.81 12.00 -4.65
C ILE A 153 21.59 12.30 -3.15
N LYS A 154 22.03 13.46 -2.68
CA LYS A 154 21.82 13.89 -1.29
C LYS A 154 20.32 14.06 -0.98
N ASN A 155 19.57 14.68 -1.89
CA ASN A 155 18.12 14.81 -1.76
C ASN A 155 17.44 13.44 -1.73
N ALA A 156 17.80 12.54 -2.66
CA ALA A 156 17.31 11.17 -2.67
C ALA A 156 17.59 10.44 -1.34
N LEU A 157 18.82 10.55 -0.82
CA LEU A 157 19.21 9.94 0.45
C LEU A 157 18.40 10.47 1.63
N ASN A 158 18.14 11.78 1.68
CA ASN A 158 17.31 12.40 2.72
C ASN A 158 15.87 11.85 2.67
N LEU A 159 15.28 11.81 1.48
CA LEU A 159 13.91 11.29 1.28
C LEU A 159 13.80 9.81 1.67
N MET A 160 14.78 8.99 1.27
CA MET A 160 14.82 7.57 1.61
C MET A 160 15.10 7.31 3.10
N SER A 161 15.87 8.18 3.75
CA SER A 161 16.10 8.14 5.20
C SER A 161 14.86 8.54 5.98
N ALA A 162 14.12 9.56 5.53
CA ALA A 162 12.84 9.95 6.12
C ALA A 162 11.80 8.82 6.03
N ALA A 163 11.72 8.12 4.89
CA ALA A 163 10.86 6.94 4.75
C ALA A 163 11.24 5.81 5.73
N ALA A 164 12.54 5.58 5.95
CA ALA A 164 13.02 4.60 6.91
C ALA A 164 12.69 4.99 8.36
N HIS A 165 12.83 6.28 8.70
CA HIS A 165 12.47 6.81 10.02
C HIS A 165 10.97 6.70 10.27
N LYS A 166 10.13 7.05 9.29
CA LYS A 166 8.66 6.89 9.37
C LYS A 166 8.25 5.43 9.61
N ALA A 167 8.92 4.48 8.98
CA ALA A 167 8.69 3.05 9.22
C ALA A 167 9.04 2.62 10.66
N ASN A 168 9.99 3.30 11.30
CA ASN A 168 10.46 3.02 12.65
C ASN A 168 9.64 3.76 13.73
N ASP A 169 9.26 5.01 13.50
CA ASP A 169 8.69 5.90 14.52
C ASP A 169 7.17 5.70 14.73
N ARG A 170 6.43 5.28 13.69
CA ARG A 170 4.97 5.02 13.79
C ARG A 170 4.58 3.74 14.54
N LEU A 171 5.54 2.92 14.99
CA LEU A 171 5.23 1.87 15.99
C LEU A 171 4.69 2.47 17.31
N THR A 172 4.80 3.78 17.49
CA THR A 172 4.49 4.46 18.76
C THR A 172 3.30 5.43 18.70
N GLU A 173 2.72 5.76 17.54
CA GLU A 173 1.69 6.81 17.45
C GLU A 173 0.45 6.49 16.59
N SER A 174 -0.68 6.45 17.30
CA SER A 174 -2.03 6.92 16.91
C SER A 174 -2.97 6.01 16.11
N PHE A 175 -4.14 5.75 16.72
CA PHE A 175 -5.29 5.00 16.21
C PHE A 175 -6.28 5.84 15.34
N ASN A 176 -5.91 7.01 14.80
CA ASN A 176 -6.90 7.98 14.27
C ASN A 176 -6.60 8.62 12.89
N ASP A 177 -6.27 7.84 11.85
CA ASP A 177 -6.04 8.34 10.47
C ASP A 177 -6.82 7.55 9.39
N TYR A 178 -8.11 7.29 9.57
CA TYR A 178 -8.87 6.37 8.69
C TYR A 178 -10.21 6.91 8.18
N ILE A 179 -10.55 6.55 6.94
CA ILE A 179 -11.90 6.58 6.36
C ILE A 179 -12.50 5.19 6.50
N ILE A 180 -13.60 5.09 7.24
CA ILE A 180 -14.31 3.84 7.48
C ILE A 180 -15.68 3.89 6.82
N CYS A 181 -15.92 3.00 5.86
CA CYS A 181 -17.23 2.89 5.22
C CYS A 181 -18.06 1.83 5.95
N CYS A 182 -19.28 2.18 6.36
CA CYS A 182 -20.13 1.34 7.20
C CYS A 182 -21.55 1.20 6.68
N VAL A 183 -22.18 0.08 7.05
CA VAL A 183 -23.62 -0.18 6.82
C VAL A 183 -24.30 -0.33 8.17
N LYS A 184 -25.39 0.38 8.41
CA LYS A 184 -26.19 0.25 9.63
C LYS A 184 -26.79 -1.15 9.72
N GLN A 185 -26.64 -1.78 10.88
CA GLN A 185 -27.18 -3.11 11.17
C GLN A 185 -28.33 -3.04 12.18
N SER A 186 -28.30 -2.07 13.10
CA SER A 186 -29.40 -1.77 14.03
C SER A 186 -29.36 -0.30 14.45
N SER A 187 -30.26 0.12 15.34
CA SER A 187 -30.34 1.50 15.87
C SER A 187 -29.02 2.03 16.44
N SER A 188 -28.15 1.17 16.97
CA SER A 188 -26.89 1.55 17.61
C SER A 188 -25.66 0.77 17.10
N LYS A 189 -25.80 -0.05 16.05
CA LYS A 189 -24.69 -0.88 15.52
C LYS A 189 -24.47 -0.66 14.03
N TYR A 190 -23.20 -0.43 13.68
CA TYR A 190 -22.72 -0.33 12.32
C TYR A 190 -21.74 -1.46 12.02
N ARG A 191 -21.83 -2.03 10.82
CA ARG A 191 -20.89 -3.03 10.32
C ARG A 191 -19.93 -2.38 9.34
N LYS A 192 -18.63 -2.48 9.63
CA LYS A 192 -17.55 -2.04 8.75
C LYS A 192 -17.59 -2.81 7.42
N LYS A 193 -17.53 -2.09 6.30
CA LYS A 193 -17.47 -2.65 4.93
C LYS A 193 -16.08 -2.50 4.32
N ALA A 194 -15.41 -1.38 4.58
CA ALA A 194 -14.01 -1.17 4.23
C ALA A 194 -13.39 -0.04 5.07
N GLU A 195 -12.08 0.10 4.97
CA GLU A 195 -11.27 1.03 5.76
C GLU A 195 -10.07 1.48 4.94
N PHE A 196 -9.83 2.79 4.89
CA PHE A 196 -8.78 3.40 4.10
C PHE A 196 -7.98 4.34 4.99
N GLU A 197 -6.68 4.09 5.12
CA GLU A 197 -5.79 5.00 5.84
C GLU A 197 -5.55 6.24 4.98
N PHE A 198 -5.56 7.44 5.58
CA PHE A 198 -5.35 8.70 4.84
C PHE A 198 -4.04 8.72 4.05
N SER A 199 -2.99 8.09 4.59
CA SER A 199 -1.69 7.99 3.94
C SER A 199 -1.70 7.20 2.62
N THR A 200 -2.72 6.37 2.37
CA THR A 200 -2.78 5.45 1.23
C THR A 200 -4.05 5.56 0.39
N VAL A 201 -4.97 6.44 0.79
CA VAL A 201 -6.27 6.55 0.13
C VAL A 201 -6.12 7.32 -1.19
N GLY A 202 -6.71 6.80 -2.25
CA GLY A 202 -6.89 7.45 -3.55
C GLY A 202 -8.37 7.72 -3.83
N LEU A 203 -8.69 8.89 -4.38
CA LEU A 203 -10.06 9.30 -4.68
C LEU A 203 -10.27 9.35 -6.20
N LEU A 204 -11.23 8.59 -6.70
CA LEU A 204 -11.66 8.59 -8.09
C LEU A 204 -12.94 9.39 -8.24
N LYS A 205 -12.89 10.46 -9.03
CA LYS A 205 -14.08 11.27 -9.29
C LYS A 205 -15.08 10.53 -10.16
N ASP A 206 -14.61 9.87 -11.22
CA ASP A 206 -15.46 9.21 -12.22
C ASP A 206 -14.98 7.77 -12.48
N PRO A 207 -15.36 6.80 -11.61
CA PRO A 207 -14.93 5.42 -11.75
C PRO A 207 -15.70 4.63 -12.82
N ASP A 208 -16.86 5.13 -13.25
CA ASP A 208 -17.71 4.48 -14.26
C ASP A 208 -18.45 5.56 -15.07
N ASP A 209 -18.14 5.67 -16.37
CA ASP A 209 -18.76 6.62 -17.31
C ASP A 209 -20.29 6.44 -17.40
N LYS A 210 -20.81 5.27 -17.01
CA LYS A 210 -22.24 4.97 -17.05
C LYS A 210 -23.00 5.44 -15.81
N ILE A 211 -22.29 5.80 -14.73
CA ILE A 211 -22.90 6.18 -13.45
C ILE A 211 -22.30 7.51 -12.99
N PRO A 212 -22.84 8.65 -13.46
CA PRO A 212 -22.26 9.97 -13.18
C PRO A 212 -22.34 10.38 -11.70
N THR A 213 -23.24 9.77 -10.91
CA THR A 213 -23.35 9.97 -9.47
C THR A 213 -22.45 9.05 -8.64
N ALA A 214 -21.61 8.24 -9.27
CA ALA A 214 -20.65 7.39 -8.57
C ALA A 214 -19.29 8.09 -8.42
N PHE A 215 -18.63 7.84 -7.29
CA PHE A 215 -17.23 8.17 -7.04
C PHE A 215 -16.55 6.97 -6.35
N GLY A 216 -15.23 6.91 -6.36
CA GLY A 216 -14.47 5.78 -5.84
C GLY A 216 -13.51 6.20 -4.75
N ILE A 217 -13.43 5.43 -3.67
CA ILE A 217 -12.35 5.49 -2.69
C ILE A 217 -11.55 4.20 -2.83
N SER A 218 -10.25 4.33 -2.95
CA SER A 218 -9.36 3.19 -3.14
C SER A 218 -8.20 3.24 -2.16
N ASN A 219 -7.69 2.08 -1.79
CA ASN A 219 -6.31 1.95 -1.34
C ASN A 219 -5.63 0.96 -2.28
N LEU A 220 -4.44 0.53 -1.90
CA LEU A 220 -3.63 -0.40 -2.65
C LEU A 220 -4.26 -1.79 -2.93
N ASN A 221 -5.27 -2.19 -2.16
CA ASN A 221 -5.81 -3.55 -2.15
C ASN A 221 -7.32 -3.61 -2.49
N GLU A 222 -8.05 -2.52 -2.29
CA GLU A 222 -9.49 -2.47 -2.50
C GLU A 222 -9.92 -1.15 -3.13
N LEU A 223 -10.92 -1.26 -4.02
CA LEU A 223 -11.65 -0.14 -4.57
C LEU A 223 -13.08 -0.21 -4.05
N MET A 224 -13.51 0.81 -3.34
CA MET A 224 -14.91 1.04 -3.01
C MET A 224 -15.52 2.06 -3.96
N ILE A 225 -16.52 1.64 -4.71
CA ILE A 225 -17.39 2.54 -5.47
C ILE A 225 -18.57 2.94 -4.60
N LEU A 226 -18.72 4.25 -4.42
CA LEU A 226 -19.78 4.90 -3.68
C LEU A 226 -20.74 5.57 -4.65
N LYS A 227 -22.03 5.30 -4.50
CA LYS A 227 -23.09 5.93 -5.30
C LYS A 227 -23.85 6.92 -4.43
N SER A 228 -23.83 8.20 -4.78
CA SER A 228 -24.63 9.22 -4.12
C SER A 228 -26.04 9.29 -4.71
N ALA A 229 -26.94 9.98 -4.01
CA ALA A 229 -28.31 10.22 -4.48
C ALA A 229 -28.33 11.23 -5.64
N THR A 230 -27.54 12.30 -5.56
CA THR A 230 -27.44 13.34 -6.59
C THR A 230 -25.99 13.63 -6.99
N LEU A 231 -25.80 14.32 -8.12
CA LEU A 231 -24.48 14.78 -8.55
C LEU A 231 -23.90 15.84 -7.59
N GLU A 232 -24.76 16.65 -6.99
CA GLU A 232 -24.38 17.64 -5.98
C GLU A 232 -23.86 16.96 -4.72
N ASP A 233 -24.54 15.91 -4.24
CA ASP A 233 -24.08 15.10 -3.12
C ASP A 233 -22.72 14.45 -3.41
N LYS A 234 -22.51 13.95 -4.64
CA LYS A 234 -21.22 13.39 -5.07
C LYS A 234 -20.11 14.41 -4.92
N ASN A 235 -20.31 15.61 -5.45
CA ASN A 235 -19.29 16.66 -5.41
C ASN A 235 -19.00 17.09 -3.96
N SER A 236 -20.04 17.23 -3.13
CA SER A 236 -19.89 17.54 -1.71
C SER A 236 -19.03 16.50 -0.98
N TRP A 237 -19.31 15.20 -1.17
CA TRP A 237 -18.51 14.13 -0.59
C TRP A 237 -17.06 14.11 -1.09
N ILE A 238 -16.85 14.34 -2.39
CA ILE A 238 -15.51 14.42 -2.98
C ILE A 238 -14.70 15.55 -2.35
N ASP A 239 -15.31 16.74 -2.21
CA ASP A 239 -14.64 17.91 -1.65
C ASP A 239 -14.33 17.71 -0.16
N GLU A 240 -15.25 17.13 0.61
CA GLU A 240 -15.05 16.83 2.02
C GLU A 240 -13.90 15.84 2.24
N ILE A 241 -13.90 14.72 1.51
CA ILE A 241 -12.84 13.71 1.60
C ILE A 241 -11.50 14.30 1.13
N SER A 242 -11.50 15.05 0.02
CA SER A 242 -10.31 15.71 -0.51
C SER A 242 -9.72 16.71 0.48
N ASN A 243 -10.56 17.48 1.17
CA ASN A 243 -10.13 18.46 2.18
C ASN A 243 -9.50 17.77 3.40
N VAL A 244 -10.08 16.67 3.88
CA VAL A 244 -9.52 15.92 5.00
C VAL A 244 -8.16 15.32 4.64
N ILE A 245 -8.04 14.70 3.46
CA ILE A 245 -6.77 14.15 2.98
C ILE A 245 -5.72 15.27 2.87
N SER A 246 -6.09 16.42 2.30
CA SER A 246 -5.18 17.55 2.16
C SER A 246 -4.76 18.15 3.51
N THR A 247 -5.65 18.14 4.50
CA THR A 247 -5.35 18.63 5.85
C THR A 247 -4.41 17.69 6.60
N HIS A 248 -4.56 16.38 6.42
CA HIS A 248 -3.62 15.36 6.92
C HIS A 248 -2.24 15.48 6.26
N ASP A 249 -2.20 15.67 4.95
CA ASP A 249 -0.95 15.92 4.20
C ASP A 249 -0.26 17.23 4.65
N ALA A 250 -1.01 18.24 5.10
CA ALA A 250 -0.46 19.52 5.57
C ALA A 250 -0.03 19.53 7.05
N SER A 251 -0.71 18.77 7.91
CA SER A 251 -0.37 18.63 9.33
C SER A 251 0.80 17.69 9.58
N SER A 252 1.00 16.71 8.68
CA SER A 252 2.25 15.97 8.56
C SER A 252 3.32 16.89 7.96
N THR A 253 4.01 17.62 8.83
CA THR A 253 5.10 18.55 8.48
C THR A 253 6.22 17.83 7.75
N GLU A 254 6.15 17.72 6.41
CA GLU A 254 7.31 17.43 5.56
C GLU A 254 6.96 17.66 4.07
N SER A 255 7.32 18.85 3.59
CA SER A 255 7.38 19.20 2.17
C SER A 255 8.22 18.19 1.39
N ASN A 256 7.59 17.26 0.69
CA ASN A 256 7.95 16.76 -0.65
C ASN A 256 7.09 15.54 -1.03
N THR A 257 5.78 15.64 -0.82
CA THR A 257 4.84 14.69 -1.37
C THR A 257 4.39 15.20 -2.75
N VAL A 258 4.89 14.58 -3.82
CA VAL A 258 3.91 14.22 -4.86
C VAL A 258 2.94 13.33 -4.09
N SER A 259 1.76 13.88 -3.75
CA SER A 259 0.85 13.26 -2.79
C SER A 259 0.70 11.80 -3.17
N LEU A 260 0.97 10.90 -2.23
CA LEU A 260 0.75 9.46 -2.41
C LEU A 260 -0.65 9.22 -2.98
N HIS A 261 -1.60 10.06 -2.60
CA HIS A 261 -2.91 10.21 -3.21
C HIS A 261 -2.85 10.36 -4.74
N THR A 262 -2.12 11.34 -5.28
CA THR A 262 -1.97 11.56 -6.72
C THR A 262 -1.35 10.37 -7.44
N VAL A 263 -0.35 9.72 -6.83
CA VAL A 263 0.29 8.54 -7.43
C VAL A 263 -0.65 7.34 -7.40
N MET A 264 -1.40 7.16 -6.30
CA MET A 264 -2.43 6.13 -6.15
C MET A 264 -3.59 6.34 -7.12
N VAL A 265 -4.10 7.58 -7.23
CA VAL A 265 -5.11 7.97 -8.22
C VAL A 265 -4.61 7.67 -9.63
N SER A 266 -3.32 7.92 -9.92
CA SER A 266 -2.72 7.59 -11.23
C SER A 266 -2.63 6.09 -11.46
N LEU A 267 -2.19 5.31 -10.47
CA LEU A 267 -2.14 3.84 -10.51
C LEU A 267 -3.54 3.22 -10.72
N VAL A 268 -4.57 3.82 -10.14
CA VAL A 268 -5.96 3.37 -10.24
C VAL A 268 -6.62 3.87 -11.53
N SER A 269 -6.20 5.01 -12.06
CA SER A 269 -6.66 5.56 -13.35
C SER A 269 -6.11 4.79 -14.56
N VAL A 270 -5.07 3.96 -14.37
CA VAL A 270 -4.70 2.92 -15.34
C VAL A 270 -5.82 1.86 -15.33
N ARG A 271 -6.63 1.87 -16.39
CA ARG A 271 -7.88 1.09 -16.52
C ARG A 271 -7.73 -0.38 -16.07
N PRO A 272 -8.79 -0.99 -15.52
CA PRO A 272 -8.82 -2.34 -14.91
C PRO A 272 -8.60 -3.52 -15.87
N ASN A 273 -8.03 -3.31 -17.06
CA ASN A 273 -7.85 -4.36 -18.08
C ASN A 273 -6.49 -5.07 -18.03
N GLU A 274 -5.59 -4.70 -17.13
CA GLU A 274 -4.34 -5.44 -16.93
C GLU A 274 -4.27 -6.05 -15.53
N LYS A 275 -4.95 -7.21 -15.37
CA LYS A 275 -4.66 -8.28 -14.39
C LYS A 275 -4.29 -7.87 -12.96
N ALA A 276 -4.84 -6.79 -12.44
CA ALA A 276 -4.77 -6.51 -11.02
C ALA A 276 -6.09 -7.02 -10.40
N GLU A 277 -5.99 -8.00 -9.50
CA GLU A 277 -7.13 -8.58 -8.79
C GLU A 277 -7.56 -7.66 -7.64
N TRP A 278 -8.11 -6.49 -7.95
CA TRP A 278 -8.65 -5.59 -6.92
C TRP A 278 -9.99 -6.14 -6.42
N ILE A 279 -10.19 -6.11 -5.10
CA ILE A 279 -11.52 -6.39 -4.55
C ILE A 279 -12.37 -5.13 -4.74
N GLN A 280 -13.20 -5.14 -5.78
CA GLN A 280 -14.17 -4.09 -6.03
C GLN A 280 -15.41 -4.30 -5.16
N LYS A 281 -15.69 -3.31 -4.30
CA LYS A 281 -16.90 -3.26 -3.46
C LYS A 281 -17.77 -2.10 -3.91
N GLN A 282 -19.08 -2.26 -3.82
CA GLN A 282 -20.03 -1.18 -4.09
C GLN A 282 -20.85 -0.87 -2.84
N LEU A 283 -21.09 0.41 -2.60
CA LEU A 283 -21.94 0.89 -1.52
C LEU A 283 -22.78 2.08 -2.02
N THR A 284 -24.10 1.98 -1.88
CA THR A 284 -25.00 3.11 -2.14
C THR A 284 -25.14 3.93 -0.87
N LEU A 285 -24.83 5.22 -0.94
CA LEU A 285 -24.97 6.15 0.17
C LEU A 285 -26.46 6.45 0.38
N THR A 286 -26.89 6.25 1.61
CA THR A 286 -28.26 6.52 2.08
C THR A 286 -28.17 7.09 3.50
N SER A 287 -29.27 7.53 4.09
CA SER A 287 -29.31 7.93 5.51
C SER A 287 -28.87 6.82 6.47
N GLU A 288 -28.80 5.56 6.01
CA GLU A 288 -28.41 4.39 6.79
C GLU A 288 -27.00 3.87 6.46
N ASN A 289 -26.45 4.19 5.28
CA ASN A 289 -25.11 3.80 4.86
C ASN A 289 -24.19 5.01 4.90
N LYS A 290 -23.29 5.05 5.90
CA LYS A 290 -22.47 6.22 6.20
C LYS A 290 -20.98 5.97 5.98
N ILE A 291 -20.29 7.02 5.54
CA ILE A 291 -18.83 7.12 5.59
C ILE A 291 -18.51 7.82 6.91
N MET A 292 -17.64 7.21 7.72
CA MET A 292 -17.10 7.83 8.92
C MET A 292 -15.66 8.19 8.65
N ILE A 293 -15.35 9.47 8.80
CA ILE A 293 -13.99 9.97 8.78
C ILE A 293 -13.53 10.03 10.23
N VAL A 294 -12.51 9.25 10.58
CA VAL A 294 -11.95 9.19 11.93
C VAL A 294 -10.65 9.97 11.88
N ASP A 295 -10.75 11.27 12.15
CA ASP A 295 -9.65 12.19 12.36
C ASP A 295 -9.79 12.77 13.78
N GLN A 296 -8.67 13.09 14.44
CA GLN A 296 -8.64 13.71 15.77
C GLN A 296 -9.47 15.00 15.86
N SER A 297 -9.88 15.58 14.73
CA SER A 297 -10.59 16.85 14.67
C SER A 297 -12.11 16.77 14.48
N LYS A 298 -12.72 15.64 14.09
CA LYS A 298 -14.18 15.59 13.82
C LYS A 298 -14.70 14.17 13.60
N VAL A 299 -15.57 13.69 14.49
CA VAL A 299 -16.60 12.70 14.10
C VAL A 299 -17.71 13.52 13.46
N LEU A 300 -17.89 13.44 12.15
CA LEU A 300 -19.03 14.08 11.48
C LEU A 300 -20.19 13.08 11.42
N PRO A 301 -21.26 13.27 12.21
CA PRO A 301 -22.55 12.71 11.90
C PRO A 301 -23.27 13.68 10.96
N VAL A 302 -23.65 13.19 9.78
CA VAL A 302 -24.87 13.66 9.11
C VAL A 302 -25.81 12.48 9.05
#